data_AF-A0A1B7Z1K7-F1
#
_entry.id   AF-A0A1B7Z1K7-F1
#
_cell.length_a   1.000
_cell.length_b   1.000
_cell.length_c   1.000
_cell.angle_alpha   90.00
_cell.angle_beta   90.00
_cell.angle_gamma   90.00
#
_symmetry.space_group_name_H-M   'P 1'
#
loop_
_entity.id
_entity.type
_entity.pdbx_description
1 polymer ?
#
loop_
_entity_poly.entity_id
_entity_poly.type
_entity_poly.pdbx_seq_one_letter_code
_entity_poly.pdbx_strand_id
1 'polypeptide(L)'
;MKVFIAVLVFSVFISCGQEKKYHDSKNDIKASVVSDKLADILLFQEELNAEFKNPETSPLADRFRADFETLDFFKPDTNYVIVAEFVRTPDALPFSMPTTTERESTEVLYGIAKFTLNGKQQQLEIYQTPELITQEKYKDYLFLPFTDDTNGEETYGGGRYLDLRIPKGNTIILDFNKAYNPYCAYNKKFSCPLVPAINNLNTEIRVGVKAFKY
;
A
#
# COMPACT_ATOMS: atom_id res chain seq x y z
N MET A 1 -9.10 -80.62 -24.27
CA MET A 1 -9.65 -80.54 -22.90
C MET A 1 -9.07 -79.30 -22.24
N LYS A 2 -9.94 -78.47 -21.64
CA LYS A 2 -9.70 -77.16 -20.99
C LYS A 2 -9.50 -75.95 -21.90
N VAL A 3 -10.64 -75.33 -22.17
CA VAL A 3 -10.88 -73.93 -22.48
C VAL A 3 -10.23 -73.04 -21.42
N PHE A 4 -9.52 -71.98 -21.83
CA PHE A 4 -9.34 -70.79 -21.02
C PHE A 4 -9.53 -69.55 -21.89
N ILE A 5 -10.61 -68.84 -21.61
CA ILE A 5 -10.92 -67.51 -22.10
C ILE A 5 -10.02 -66.54 -21.34
N ALA A 6 -9.27 -65.72 -22.06
CA ALA A 6 -8.65 -64.52 -21.51
C ALA A 6 -8.82 -63.39 -22.52
N VAL A 7 -9.91 -62.63 -22.33
CA VAL A 7 -10.11 -61.32 -22.93
C VAL A 7 -9.07 -60.39 -22.32
N LEU A 8 -8.23 -59.76 -23.15
CA LEU A 8 -7.39 -58.65 -22.70
C LEU A 8 -7.47 -57.52 -23.71
N VAL A 9 -8.11 -56.47 -23.22
CA VAL A 9 -8.57 -55.27 -23.90
C VAL A 9 -7.39 -54.45 -24.40
N PHE A 10 -7.54 -53.97 -25.64
CA PHE A 10 -6.58 -53.12 -26.33
C PHE A 10 -6.35 -51.82 -25.56
N SER A 11 -5.10 -51.62 -25.15
CA SER A 11 -4.55 -50.41 -24.58
C SER A 11 -4.52 -49.27 -25.60
N VAL A 12 -5.31 -48.22 -25.39
CA VAL A 12 -5.11 -46.93 -26.07
C VAL A 12 -4.33 -46.03 -25.12
N PHE A 13 -3.05 -45.84 -25.43
CA PHE A 13 -2.21 -44.82 -24.81
C PHE A 13 -2.59 -43.44 -25.38
N ILE A 14 -3.27 -42.62 -24.58
CA ILE A 14 -3.29 -41.17 -24.79
C ILE A 14 -2.37 -40.54 -23.75
N SER A 15 -1.49 -39.71 -24.29
CA SER A 15 -0.37 -39.03 -23.68
C SER A 15 -0.76 -37.98 -22.64
N CYS A 16 0.09 -37.91 -21.62
CA CYS A 16 0.47 -36.80 -20.73
C CYS A 16 -0.46 -35.60 -20.48
N GLY A 17 -0.62 -35.31 -19.19
CA GLY A 17 -0.76 -33.94 -18.68
C GLY A 17 -1.11 -33.94 -17.20
N GLN A 18 -0.19 -33.52 -16.32
CA GLN A 18 -0.52 -33.29 -14.92
C GLN A 18 -1.55 -32.17 -14.80
N GLU A 19 -2.73 -32.47 -14.26
CA GLU A 19 -3.63 -31.43 -13.78
C GLU A 19 -3.34 -31.14 -12.31
N LYS A 20 -2.89 -29.90 -12.05
CA LYS A 20 -2.97 -29.32 -10.71
C LYS A 20 -4.45 -29.12 -10.39
N LYS A 21 -4.90 -29.77 -9.32
CA LYS A 21 -6.24 -29.59 -8.76
C LYS A 21 -6.34 -28.18 -8.18
N TYR A 22 -7.18 -27.35 -8.78
CA TYR A 22 -7.65 -26.10 -8.21
C TYR A 22 -8.90 -26.38 -7.38
N HIS A 23 -9.05 -25.67 -6.27
CA HIS A 23 -10.29 -25.65 -5.51
C HIS A 23 -11.34 -24.88 -6.31
N ASP A 24 -12.36 -25.60 -6.77
CA ASP A 24 -13.63 -25.02 -7.20
C ASP A 24 -14.38 -24.55 -5.95
N SER A 25 -14.67 -23.26 -5.89
CA SER A 25 -15.50 -22.64 -4.85
C SER A 25 -16.45 -21.67 -5.53
N LYS A 26 -17.65 -22.16 -5.80
CA LYS A 26 -18.79 -21.30 -6.16
C LYS A 26 -19.22 -20.47 -4.95
N ASN A 27 -19.09 -19.16 -5.14
CA ASN A 27 -19.91 -18.07 -4.62
C ASN A 27 -20.34 -18.05 -3.15
N ASP A 28 -19.54 -17.34 -2.36
CA ASP A 28 -19.99 -16.41 -1.32
C ASP A 28 -19.24 -15.06 -1.50
N ILE A 29 -19.64 -14.29 -2.51
CA ILE A 29 -18.84 -13.18 -3.07
C ILE A 29 -18.66 -11.97 -2.11
N LYS A 30 -19.42 -11.84 -1.01
CA LYS A 30 -19.26 -10.71 -0.08
C LYS A 30 -18.35 -10.99 1.11
N ALA A 31 -18.41 -12.19 1.70
CA ALA A 31 -17.60 -12.51 2.88
C ALA A 31 -16.13 -12.77 2.52
N SER A 32 -15.86 -13.39 1.35
CA SER A 32 -14.51 -13.65 0.86
C SER A 32 -13.73 -12.35 0.58
N VAL A 33 -14.31 -11.39 -0.15
CA VAL A 33 -13.60 -10.15 -0.51
C VAL A 33 -13.33 -9.25 0.71
N VAL A 34 -14.22 -9.25 1.72
CA VAL A 34 -14.00 -8.50 2.97
C VAL A 34 -12.92 -9.15 3.83
N SER A 35 -12.90 -10.49 3.88
CA SER A 35 -11.84 -11.26 4.57
C SER A 35 -10.46 -10.97 3.97
N ASP A 36 -10.37 -10.88 2.64
CA ASP A 36 -9.09 -10.67 1.95
C ASP A 36 -8.54 -9.26 2.21
N LYS A 37 -9.37 -8.20 2.11
CA LYS A 37 -8.95 -6.83 2.41
C LYS A 37 -8.49 -6.67 3.86
N LEU A 38 -9.23 -7.24 4.81
CA LEU A 38 -8.85 -7.15 6.23
C LEU A 38 -7.54 -7.89 6.49
N ALA A 39 -7.36 -9.07 5.90
CA ALA A 39 -6.11 -9.83 6.01
C ALA A 39 -4.92 -9.03 5.46
N ASP A 40 -5.07 -8.37 4.31
CA ASP A 40 -4.04 -7.51 3.71
C ASP A 40 -3.67 -6.31 4.61
N ILE A 41 -4.63 -5.75 5.34
CA ILE A 41 -4.40 -4.67 6.29
C ILE A 41 -3.61 -5.18 7.50
N LEU A 42 -4.02 -6.30 8.08
CA LEU A 42 -3.37 -6.89 9.25
C LEU A 42 -1.94 -7.34 8.93
N LEU A 43 -1.73 -7.92 7.73
CA LEU A 43 -0.41 -8.29 7.25
C LEU A 43 0.50 -7.05 7.13
N PHE A 44 -0.01 -5.95 6.58
CA PHE A 44 0.74 -4.70 6.53
C PHE A 44 1.15 -4.21 7.92
N GLN A 45 0.25 -4.26 8.90
CA GLN A 45 0.56 -3.87 10.28
C GLN A 45 1.65 -4.77 10.90
N GLU A 46 1.60 -6.07 10.63
CA GLU A 46 2.62 -7.03 11.08
C GLU A 46 3.99 -6.73 10.45
N GLU A 47 4.05 -6.58 9.12
CA GLU A 47 5.26 -6.29 8.38
C GLU A 47 5.90 -4.97 8.81
N LEU A 48 5.10 -3.91 8.98
CA LEU A 48 5.60 -2.61 9.42
C LEU A 48 6.16 -2.68 10.85
N ASN A 49 5.49 -3.39 11.76
CA ASN A 49 6.02 -3.60 13.11
C ASN A 49 7.31 -4.43 13.10
N ALA A 50 7.43 -5.42 12.22
CA ALA A 50 8.64 -6.22 12.08
C ALA A 50 9.82 -5.36 11.58
N GLU A 51 9.59 -4.46 10.61
CA GLU A 51 10.59 -3.50 10.15
C GLU A 51 11.07 -2.58 11.28
N PHE A 52 10.15 -2.05 12.09
CA PHE A 52 10.48 -1.14 13.19
C PHE A 52 11.21 -1.82 14.35
N LYS A 53 11.00 -3.13 14.55
CA LYS A 53 11.76 -3.95 15.51
C LYS A 53 13.16 -4.32 15.05
N ASN A 54 13.39 -4.37 13.73
CA ASN A 54 14.65 -4.81 13.18
C ASN A 54 15.73 -3.73 13.38
N PRO A 55 16.82 -4.01 14.14
CA PRO A 55 17.83 -3.01 14.46
C PRO A 55 18.60 -2.47 13.24
N GLU A 56 18.62 -3.20 12.12
CA GLU A 56 19.32 -2.82 10.90
C GLU A 56 18.49 -1.89 10.00
N THR A 57 17.17 -1.99 10.06
CA THR A 57 16.26 -1.25 9.17
C THR A 57 15.39 -0.22 9.88
N SER A 58 15.28 -0.29 11.21
CA SER A 58 14.37 0.54 11.98
C SER A 58 14.66 2.05 11.81
N PRO A 59 13.63 2.87 11.54
CA PRO A 59 13.78 4.33 11.48
C PRO A 59 13.79 4.97 12.88
N LEU A 60 13.55 4.20 13.95
CA LEU A 60 13.51 4.73 15.32
C LEU A 60 14.89 5.28 15.74
N ALA A 61 14.88 6.34 16.55
CA ALA A 61 16.09 6.76 17.24
C ALA A 61 16.47 5.71 18.32
N ASP A 62 17.77 5.54 18.56
CA ASP A 62 18.33 4.51 19.45
C ASP A 62 17.65 4.46 20.82
N ARG A 63 17.38 5.63 21.40
CA ARG A 63 16.71 5.77 22.70
C ARG A 63 15.29 5.17 22.76
N PHE A 64 14.63 5.01 21.62
CA PHE A 64 13.27 4.46 21.53
C PHE A 64 13.25 3.00 21.10
N ARG A 65 14.40 2.41 20.70
CA ARG A 65 14.43 1.04 20.17
C ARG A 65 14.32 -0.03 21.26
N ALA A 66 14.90 0.21 22.43
CA ALA A 66 14.98 -0.79 23.50
C ALA A 66 13.60 -1.23 24.02
N ASP A 67 12.68 -0.29 24.15
CA ASP A 67 11.34 -0.51 24.71
C ASP A 67 10.24 -0.54 23.64
N PHE A 68 10.61 -0.57 22.35
CA PHE A 68 9.63 -0.57 21.26
C PHE A 68 8.96 -1.94 21.11
N GLU A 69 7.66 -1.99 21.35
CA GLU A 69 6.86 -3.19 21.14
C GLU A 69 6.07 -3.16 19.82
N THR A 70 5.33 -2.09 19.54
CA THR A 70 4.54 -1.93 18.31
C THR A 70 4.28 -0.45 18.04
N LEU A 71 3.95 -0.13 16.79
CA LEU A 71 3.28 1.13 16.45
C LEU A 71 1.82 1.11 16.91
N ASP A 72 1.29 2.29 17.23
CA ASP A 72 -0.14 2.50 17.47
C ASP A 72 -0.87 2.62 16.12
N PHE A 73 -1.93 1.84 15.92
CA PHE A 73 -2.80 1.91 14.73
C PHE A 73 -4.23 2.25 15.13
N PHE A 74 -4.98 2.89 14.24
CA PHE A 74 -6.44 2.88 14.31
C PHE A 74 -6.99 1.48 14.00
N LYS A 75 -8.24 1.23 14.40
CA LYS A 75 -8.93 -0.01 14.03
C LYS A 75 -9.05 -0.09 12.49
N PRO A 76 -8.74 -1.24 11.86
CA PRO A 76 -8.98 -1.43 10.43
C PRO A 76 -10.43 -1.18 10.02
N ASP A 77 -10.62 -0.48 8.92
CA ASP A 77 -11.91 -0.27 8.28
C ASP A 77 -11.79 -0.42 6.75
N THR A 78 -12.41 -1.47 6.22
CA THR A 78 -12.37 -1.79 4.79
C THR A 78 -13.11 -0.79 3.90
N ASN A 79 -13.93 0.11 4.48
CA ASN A 79 -14.57 1.21 3.72
C ASN A 79 -13.55 2.26 3.25
N TYR A 80 -12.38 2.30 3.89
CA TYR A 80 -11.24 3.14 3.50
C TYR A 80 -10.29 2.46 2.49
N VAL A 81 -10.70 1.31 1.94
CA VAL A 81 -10.08 0.69 0.76
C VAL A 81 -10.85 1.16 -0.48
N ILE A 82 -10.44 2.32 -1.00
CA ILE A 82 -11.15 3.06 -2.03
C ILE A 82 -10.62 2.70 -3.42
N VAL A 83 -11.52 2.43 -4.36
CA VAL A 83 -11.19 2.37 -5.78
C VAL A 83 -11.38 3.75 -6.37
N ALA A 84 -10.29 4.38 -6.80
CA ALA A 84 -10.30 5.71 -7.41
C ALA A 84 -10.15 5.61 -8.93
N GLU A 85 -10.78 6.53 -9.66
CA GLU A 85 -10.41 6.81 -11.05
C GLU A 85 -8.99 7.36 -11.06
N PHE A 86 -8.15 6.87 -11.96
CA PHE A 86 -6.76 7.27 -12.06
C PHE A 86 -6.47 7.95 -13.40
N VAL A 87 -6.22 9.25 -13.35
CA VAL A 87 -5.98 10.11 -14.52
C VAL A 87 -4.49 10.38 -14.64
N ARG A 88 -3.86 9.91 -15.72
CA ARG A 88 -2.44 10.10 -15.98
C ARG A 88 -2.10 11.53 -16.42
N THR A 89 -0.89 11.96 -16.07
CA THR A 89 -0.31 13.26 -16.44
C THR A 89 1.03 13.05 -17.18
N PRO A 90 1.01 12.48 -18.41
CA PRO A 90 2.22 12.07 -19.12
C PRO A 90 3.17 13.22 -19.46
N ASP A 91 2.64 14.45 -19.59
CA ASP A 91 3.40 15.64 -19.97
C ASP A 91 3.87 16.47 -18.75
N ALA A 92 3.69 15.95 -17.52
CA ALA A 92 4.14 16.64 -16.31
C ALA A 92 5.67 16.71 -16.26
N LEU A 93 6.19 17.91 -16.02
CA LEU A 93 7.62 18.13 -15.82
C LEU A 93 8.03 17.80 -14.38
N PRO A 94 9.26 17.30 -14.17
CA PRO A 94 9.81 17.16 -12.82
C PRO A 94 9.86 18.50 -12.08
N PHE A 95 9.66 18.46 -10.77
CA PHE A 95 9.76 19.62 -9.89
C PHE A 95 10.49 19.26 -8.58
N SER A 96 11.00 20.27 -7.90
CA SER A 96 11.56 20.12 -6.55
C SER A 96 10.45 20.12 -5.51
N MET A 97 10.28 19.00 -4.82
CA MET A 97 9.45 18.89 -3.62
C MET A 97 10.30 19.21 -2.38
N PRO A 98 9.96 20.26 -1.60
CA PRO A 98 10.66 20.57 -0.37
C PRO A 98 10.62 19.41 0.62
N THR A 99 11.62 19.31 1.49
CA THR A 99 11.65 18.30 2.55
C THR A 99 11.70 18.95 3.94
N THR A 100 11.72 18.14 4.99
CA THR A 100 11.89 18.61 6.38
C THR A 100 13.28 19.18 6.69
N THR A 101 14.20 19.18 5.73
CA THR A 101 15.53 19.82 5.83
C THR A 101 15.75 20.74 4.62
N GLU A 102 16.95 21.31 4.46
CA GLU A 102 17.32 22.11 3.29
C GLU A 102 17.40 21.31 1.98
N ARG A 103 17.31 19.97 2.05
CA ARG A 103 17.27 19.11 0.87
C ARG A 103 15.93 19.24 0.15
N GLU A 104 15.94 18.96 -1.15
CA GLU A 104 14.75 18.79 -1.97
C GLU A 104 14.74 17.38 -2.58
N SER A 105 13.56 16.88 -2.89
CA SER A 105 13.35 15.63 -3.63
C SER A 105 12.79 15.95 -5.01
N THR A 106 13.37 15.41 -6.07
CA THR A 106 12.83 15.59 -7.42
C THR A 106 11.66 14.63 -7.63
N GLU A 107 10.49 15.19 -7.94
CA GLU A 107 9.26 14.44 -8.12
C GLU A 107 8.59 14.78 -9.45
N VAL A 108 7.84 13.84 -10.01
CA VAL A 108 6.99 14.06 -11.18
C VAL A 108 5.55 13.80 -10.78
N LEU A 109 4.63 14.73 -11.07
CA LEU A 109 3.20 14.45 -10.97
C LEU A 109 2.87 13.33 -11.96
N TYR A 110 2.61 12.13 -11.46
CA TYR A 110 2.44 10.94 -12.29
C TYR A 110 0.97 10.70 -12.68
N GLY A 111 0.07 11.03 -11.77
CA GLY A 111 -1.36 11.04 -12.03
C GLY A 111 -2.17 11.60 -10.87
N ILE A 112 -3.48 11.72 -11.09
CA ILE A 112 -4.45 12.23 -10.13
C ILE A 112 -5.44 11.10 -9.85
N ALA A 113 -5.57 10.72 -8.58
CA ALA A 113 -6.63 9.83 -8.13
C ALA A 113 -7.87 10.65 -7.78
N LYS A 114 -9.01 10.34 -8.41
CA LYS A 114 -10.31 10.96 -8.15
C LYS A 114 -11.26 9.94 -7.55
N PHE A 115 -11.89 10.28 -6.43
CA PHE A 115 -12.73 9.34 -5.70
C PHE A 115 -13.79 10.05 -4.88
N THR A 116 -14.76 9.29 -4.40
CA THR A 116 -15.75 9.78 -3.44
C THR A 116 -15.46 9.20 -2.07
N LEU A 117 -15.39 10.07 -1.06
CA LEU A 117 -15.26 9.69 0.33
C LEU A 117 -16.27 10.49 1.16
N ASN A 118 -17.03 9.80 2.01
CA ASN A 118 -18.08 10.41 2.83
C ASN A 118 -19.08 11.27 2.02
N GLY A 119 -19.41 10.80 0.80
CA GLY A 119 -20.33 11.48 -0.12
C GLY A 119 -19.77 12.74 -0.81
N LYS A 120 -18.50 13.09 -0.58
CA LYS A 120 -17.81 14.22 -1.21
C LYS A 120 -16.81 13.74 -2.25
N GLN A 121 -16.75 14.43 -3.39
CA GLN A 121 -15.68 14.23 -4.37
C GLN A 121 -14.36 14.73 -3.77
N GLN A 122 -13.32 13.92 -3.90
CA GLN A 122 -11.97 14.16 -3.44
C GLN A 122 -11.00 13.89 -4.60
N GLN A 123 -9.83 14.51 -4.54
CA GLN A 123 -8.74 14.19 -5.44
C GLN A 123 -7.41 14.25 -4.70
N LEU A 124 -6.47 13.42 -5.13
CA LEU A 124 -5.10 13.43 -4.62
C LEU A 124 -4.13 13.28 -5.79
N GLU A 125 -3.10 14.10 -5.79
CA GLU A 125 -1.95 14.00 -6.69
C GLU A 125 -1.01 12.88 -6.23
N ILE A 126 -0.60 12.04 -7.18
CA ILE A 126 0.31 10.91 -6.94
C ILE A 126 1.58 11.16 -7.73
N TYR A 127 2.71 11.02 -7.05
CA TYR A 127 4.02 11.38 -7.58
C TYR A 127 4.86 10.14 -7.91
N GLN A 128 5.88 10.33 -8.74
CA GLN A 128 6.91 9.34 -9.02
C GLN A 128 8.28 10.00 -8.95
N THR A 129 9.15 9.43 -8.11
CA THR A 129 10.54 9.86 -7.95
C THR A 129 11.39 9.30 -9.11
N PRO A 130 11.97 10.13 -10.00
CA PRO A 130 12.75 9.64 -11.15
C PRO A 130 13.94 8.74 -10.76
N GLU A 131 14.59 9.01 -9.64
CA GLU A 131 15.71 8.22 -9.13
C GLU A 131 15.31 6.76 -8.83
N LEU A 132 14.09 6.55 -8.31
CA LEU A 132 13.58 5.22 -7.97
C LEU A 132 13.24 4.39 -9.20
N ILE A 133 12.91 5.03 -10.33
CA ILE A 133 12.57 4.33 -11.58
C ILE A 133 13.75 3.47 -12.06
N THR A 134 14.98 3.91 -11.79
CA THR A 134 16.21 3.21 -12.20
C THR A 134 16.47 1.92 -11.41
N GLN A 135 15.76 1.72 -10.30
CA GLN A 135 15.90 0.56 -9.43
C GLN A 135 14.80 -0.46 -9.75
N GLU A 136 15.18 -1.68 -10.14
CA GLU A 136 14.22 -2.70 -10.60
C GLU A 136 13.07 -2.96 -9.60
N LYS A 137 13.36 -2.90 -8.29
CA LYS A 137 12.37 -3.05 -7.20
C LYS A 137 11.35 -1.91 -7.13
N TYR A 138 11.70 -0.72 -7.59
CA TYR A 138 10.91 0.51 -7.45
C TYR A 138 10.50 1.14 -8.79
N LYS A 139 10.74 0.45 -9.91
CA LYS A 139 10.39 0.93 -11.25
C LYS A 139 8.92 1.32 -11.43
N ASP A 140 8.04 0.68 -10.66
CA ASP A 140 6.60 0.90 -10.65
C ASP A 140 6.10 1.56 -9.37
N TYR A 141 6.99 2.04 -8.51
CA TYR A 141 6.65 2.69 -7.27
C TYR A 141 6.04 4.07 -7.53
N LEU A 142 4.99 4.37 -6.77
CA LEU A 142 4.30 5.64 -6.75
C LEU A 142 4.17 6.12 -5.31
N PHE A 143 4.32 7.42 -5.12
CA PHE A 143 4.34 8.07 -3.82
C PHE A 143 3.11 8.97 -3.65
N LEU A 144 2.31 8.73 -2.62
CA LEU A 144 1.16 9.56 -2.27
C LEU A 144 1.32 10.15 -0.86
N PRO A 145 1.84 11.38 -0.73
CA PRO A 145 1.76 12.14 0.51
C PRO A 145 0.40 12.81 0.65
N PHE A 146 -0.21 12.79 1.83
CA PHE A 146 -1.47 13.49 2.09
C PHE A 146 -1.59 13.98 3.54
N THR A 147 -2.46 14.96 3.73
CA THR A 147 -2.92 15.43 5.03
C THR A 147 -4.44 15.29 5.12
N ASP A 148 -4.94 15.23 6.35
CA ASP A 148 -6.35 15.13 6.69
C ASP A 148 -6.62 15.73 8.08
N ASP A 149 -7.89 15.83 8.48
CA ASP A 149 -8.29 16.52 9.70
C ASP A 149 -7.83 15.82 11.00
N THR A 150 -7.23 14.62 10.93
CA THR A 150 -6.60 13.94 12.07
C THR A 150 -5.16 14.38 12.36
N ASN A 151 -4.49 15.04 11.40
CA ASN A 151 -3.08 15.42 11.54
C ASN A 151 -2.90 16.48 12.64
N GLY A 152 -1.92 16.26 13.51
CA GLY A 152 -1.57 17.17 14.62
C GLY A 152 -2.23 16.79 15.94
N GLU A 153 -3.34 16.06 15.89
CA GLU A 153 -4.09 15.64 17.08
C GLU A 153 -4.00 14.11 17.29
N GLU A 154 -4.35 13.32 16.28
CA GLU A 154 -4.37 11.84 16.38
C GLU A 154 -3.30 11.17 15.49
N THR A 155 -2.85 11.85 14.44
CA THR A 155 -1.80 11.41 13.51
C THR A 155 -0.68 12.44 13.41
N TYR A 156 0.46 12.08 12.80
CA TYR A 156 1.62 12.98 12.71
C TYR A 156 1.26 14.29 12.00
N GLY A 157 1.60 15.43 12.61
CA GLY A 157 1.20 16.75 12.10
C GLY A 157 1.76 17.12 10.72
N GLY A 158 2.88 16.50 10.31
CA GLY A 158 3.48 16.74 8.99
C GLY A 158 2.82 15.98 7.84
N GLY A 159 1.73 15.24 8.08
CA GLY A 159 1.07 14.39 7.09
C GLY A 159 1.50 12.93 7.14
N ARG A 160 0.86 12.13 6.30
CA ARG A 160 1.07 10.68 6.18
C ARG A 160 1.31 10.30 4.73
N TYR A 161 1.91 9.14 4.52
CA TYR A 161 2.23 8.63 3.20
C TYR A 161 1.46 7.34 2.91
N LEU A 162 1.22 7.11 1.62
CA LEU A 162 0.76 5.85 1.09
C LEU A 162 1.67 5.45 -0.07
N ASP A 163 2.17 4.22 -0.01
CA ASP A 163 3.02 3.64 -1.04
C ASP A 163 2.14 2.89 -2.03
N LEU A 164 2.30 3.22 -3.31
CA LEU A 164 1.45 2.74 -4.38
C LEU A 164 2.28 2.07 -5.48
N ARG A 165 1.60 1.33 -6.35
CA ARG A 165 2.19 0.75 -7.56
C ARG A 165 1.43 1.21 -8.78
N ILE A 166 2.12 1.36 -9.91
CA ILE A 166 1.48 1.71 -11.19
C ILE A 166 0.34 0.71 -11.46
N PRO A 167 -0.92 1.16 -11.57
CA PRO A 167 -2.03 0.25 -11.78
C PRO A 167 -2.07 -0.27 -13.21
N LYS A 168 -2.68 -1.44 -13.38
CA LYS A 168 -3.10 -1.92 -14.70
C LYS A 168 -4.44 -1.28 -15.04
N GLY A 169 -4.45 -0.23 -15.87
CA GLY A 169 -5.66 0.45 -16.33
C GLY A 169 -5.88 1.82 -15.69
N ASN A 170 -7.14 2.24 -15.63
CA ASN A 170 -7.54 3.61 -15.29
C ASN A 170 -8.11 3.74 -13.87
N THR A 171 -7.80 2.78 -12.99
CA THR A 171 -8.22 2.82 -11.59
C THR A 171 -7.06 2.47 -10.68
N ILE A 172 -6.99 3.11 -9.52
CA ILE A 172 -5.99 2.83 -8.49
C ILE A 172 -6.68 2.56 -7.15
N ILE A 173 -6.14 1.62 -6.37
CA ILE A 173 -6.64 1.34 -5.02
C ILE A 173 -5.89 2.24 -4.05
N LEU A 174 -6.65 3.04 -3.29
CA LEU A 174 -6.15 3.82 -2.16
C LEU A 174 -6.60 3.11 -0.89
N ASP A 175 -5.68 2.41 -0.23
CA ASP A 175 -5.93 1.78 1.07
C ASP A 175 -5.36 2.65 2.19
N PHE A 176 -6.19 3.55 2.73
CA PHE A 176 -5.75 4.44 3.81
C PHE A 176 -5.45 3.70 5.12
N ASN A 177 -5.83 2.42 5.27
CA ASN A 177 -5.39 1.61 6.41
C ASN A 177 -3.88 1.32 6.36
N LYS A 178 -3.26 1.47 5.19
CA LYS A 178 -1.82 1.33 4.99
C LYS A 178 -1.08 2.67 5.02
N ALA A 179 -1.77 3.75 5.37
CA ALA A 179 -1.13 5.05 5.56
C ALA A 179 -0.21 5.03 6.78
N TYR A 180 1.02 5.52 6.62
CA TYR A 180 2.05 5.50 7.65
C TYR A 180 2.69 6.87 7.85
N ASN A 181 3.32 7.09 9.01
CA ASN A 181 4.04 8.35 9.26
C ASN A 181 5.41 8.33 8.57
N PRO A 182 5.86 9.47 8.02
CA PRO A 182 7.21 9.59 7.46
C PRO A 182 8.29 9.33 8.52
N TYR A 183 9.47 8.85 8.13
CA TYR A 183 10.52 8.48 9.08
C TYR A 183 10.98 9.61 10.04
N CYS A 184 10.92 10.87 9.60
CA CYS A 184 11.18 12.07 10.41
C CYS A 184 10.16 12.32 11.53
N ALA A 185 9.02 11.60 11.52
CA ALA A 185 8.12 11.52 12.66
C ALA A 185 8.74 10.72 13.82
N TYR A 186 9.69 9.82 13.55
CA TYR A 186 10.34 9.00 14.57
C TYR A 186 11.77 9.47 14.89
N ASN A 187 12.47 10.02 13.89
CA ASN A 187 13.86 10.45 14.04
C ASN A 187 14.18 11.63 13.13
N LYS A 188 14.53 12.77 13.73
CA LYS A 188 14.80 14.05 13.03
C LYS A 188 16.03 14.02 12.11
N LYS A 189 16.83 12.95 12.11
CA LYS A 189 17.92 12.77 11.15
C LYS A 189 17.43 12.56 9.71
N PHE A 190 16.19 12.09 9.54
CA PHE A 190 15.64 11.83 8.21
C PHE A 190 15.09 13.11 7.58
N SER A 191 15.31 13.22 6.27
CA SER A 191 14.76 14.28 5.43
C SER A 191 13.58 13.73 4.65
N CYS A 192 12.36 14.12 5.01
CA CYS A 192 11.14 13.59 4.38
C CYS A 192 10.47 14.64 3.50
N PRO A 193 9.90 14.27 2.34
CA PRO A 193 9.12 15.18 1.51
C PRO A 193 7.94 15.83 2.26
N LEU A 194 7.76 17.14 2.11
CA LEU A 194 6.59 17.82 2.68
C LEU A 194 5.35 17.50 1.86
N VAL A 195 4.21 17.32 2.52
CA VAL A 195 2.94 17.09 1.83
C VAL A 195 2.52 18.36 1.08
N PRO A 196 2.29 18.30 -0.24
CA PRO A 196 1.75 19.44 -0.99
C PRO A 196 0.35 19.81 -0.50
N ALA A 197 0.06 21.12 -0.38
CA ALA A 197 -1.22 21.60 0.13
C ALA A 197 -2.45 21.12 -0.68
N ILE A 198 -2.25 20.80 -1.96
CA ILE A 198 -3.29 20.24 -2.83
C ILE A 198 -3.73 18.82 -2.40
N ASN A 199 -2.86 18.11 -1.68
CA ASN A 199 -3.14 16.77 -1.14
C ASN A 199 -3.70 16.83 0.29
N ASN A 200 -4.49 17.86 0.61
CA ASN A 200 -5.22 17.97 1.87
C ASN A 200 -6.66 17.48 1.71
N LEU A 201 -7.04 16.46 2.48
CA LEU A 201 -8.41 15.97 2.59
C LEU A 201 -9.13 16.69 3.72
N ASN A 202 -10.17 17.47 3.42
CA ASN A 202 -11.01 18.14 4.43
C ASN A 202 -12.03 17.16 5.07
N THR A 203 -11.52 16.07 5.63
CA THR A 203 -12.26 15.05 6.39
C THR A 203 -11.29 14.28 7.27
N GLU A 204 -11.78 13.68 8.34
CA GLU A 204 -10.97 12.82 9.21
C GLU A 204 -10.76 11.43 8.57
N ILE A 205 -9.52 10.94 8.58
CA ILE A 205 -9.14 9.60 8.11
C ILE A 205 -8.61 8.77 9.29
N ARG A 206 -9.52 8.20 10.09
CA ARG A 206 -9.22 7.37 11.28
C ARG A 206 -8.92 5.91 10.96
N VAL A 207 -7.99 5.69 10.05
CA VAL A 207 -7.40 4.38 9.71
C VAL A 207 -5.89 4.54 9.52
N GLY A 208 -5.11 3.46 9.60
CA GLY A 208 -3.65 3.48 9.46
C GLY A 208 -2.90 3.84 10.74
N VAL A 209 -1.64 4.22 10.60
CA VAL A 209 -0.74 4.51 11.73
C VAL A 209 -1.14 5.81 12.43
N LYS A 210 -1.14 5.80 13.77
CA LYS A 210 -1.40 6.97 14.62
C LYS A 210 -0.12 7.78 14.89
N ALA A 211 -0.25 8.93 15.52
CA ALA A 211 0.91 9.72 15.95
C ALA A 211 1.82 8.88 16.87
N PHE A 212 3.12 8.89 16.59
CA PHE A 212 4.11 8.23 17.45
C PHE A 212 4.24 8.98 18.77
N LYS A 213 4.21 8.24 19.88
CA LYS A 213 4.42 8.79 21.23
C LYS A 213 5.87 8.55 21.61
N TYR A 214 6.58 9.63 21.89
CA TYR A 214 7.97 9.62 22.37
C TYR A 214 8.06 9.31 23.86
#